data_AF-A0A2D8I081-F1
#
_entry.id   AF-A0A2D8I081-F1
#
_cell.length_a   1.000
_cell.length_b   1.000
_cell.length_c   1.000
_cell.angle_alpha   90.00
_cell.angle_beta   90.00
_cell.angle_gamma   90.00
#
_symmetry.space_group_name_H-M   'P 1'
#
loop_
_entity.id
_entity.type
_entity.pdbx_description
1 polymer ?
#
loop_
_entity_poly.entity_id
_entity_poly.type
_entity_poly.pdbx_seq_one_letter_code
_entity_poly.pdbx_strand_id
1 'polypeptide(L)'
;MESYLSGRGSNAHEGNSDESASSFSPYLTDPNKQLSEPATESPTQKNLDTETELIHQDDSGIKVEVVSVDGSPVNILIHIPDGRIIDLNCEY
;
A
#
# COMPACT_ATOMS: atom_id res chain seq x y z
N MET A 1 6.23 -21.90 -38.83
CA MET A 1 6.47 -20.91 -37.76
C MET A 1 7.39 -19.87 -38.35
N GLU A 2 6.86 -18.71 -38.71
CA GLU A 2 7.62 -17.65 -39.39
C GLU A 2 8.29 -16.73 -38.35
N SER A 3 9.53 -16.34 -38.65
CA SER A 3 10.55 -15.80 -37.74
C SER A 3 10.17 -14.48 -37.02
N TYR A 4 10.36 -14.42 -35.69
CA TYR A 4 10.11 -13.24 -34.82
C TYR A 4 11.32 -12.32 -34.60
N LEU A 5 12.38 -12.42 -35.42
CA LEU A 5 13.63 -11.70 -35.17
C LEU A 5 14.09 -10.89 -36.38
N SER A 6 13.33 -9.84 -36.70
CA SER A 6 13.85 -8.73 -37.53
C SER A 6 14.34 -7.59 -36.65
N GLY A 7 15.66 -7.61 -36.46
CA GLY A 7 16.60 -6.49 -36.44
C GLY A 7 16.16 -5.11 -35.93
N ARG A 8 16.80 -4.70 -34.84
CA ARG A 8 16.96 -3.30 -34.42
C ARG A 8 17.50 -2.44 -35.58
N GLY A 9 16.71 -1.49 -36.06
CA GLY A 9 17.17 -0.38 -36.89
C GLY A 9 17.50 0.81 -36.00
N SER A 10 18.78 1.15 -35.89
CA SER A 10 19.27 2.40 -35.32
C SER A 10 19.03 3.53 -36.32
N ASN A 11 18.03 4.38 -36.08
CA ASN A 11 17.94 5.69 -36.71
C ASN A 11 18.29 6.74 -35.66
N ALA A 12 19.51 7.25 -35.74
CA ALA A 12 19.83 8.56 -35.20
C ALA A 12 18.99 9.58 -35.96
N HIS A 13 18.05 10.22 -35.28
CA HIS A 13 17.43 11.44 -35.74
C HIS A 13 17.50 12.45 -34.61
N GLU A 14 18.36 13.45 -34.80
CA GLU A 14 18.40 14.67 -34.00
C GLU A 14 17.03 15.34 -34.09
N GLY A 15 16.36 15.41 -32.95
CA GLY A 15 15.09 16.12 -32.76
C GLY A 15 15.13 16.79 -31.40
N ASN A 16 15.51 18.06 -31.41
CA ASN A 16 15.51 18.96 -30.27
C ASN A 16 14.13 18.94 -29.58
N SER A 17 14.06 18.54 -28.31
CA SER A 17 12.90 18.79 -27.45
C SER A 17 13.36 18.93 -26.01
N ASP A 18 13.23 20.17 -25.59
CA ASP A 18 13.33 20.79 -24.28
C ASP A 18 12.75 19.94 -23.14
N GLU A 19 13.41 20.05 -21.98
CA GLU A 19 12.92 19.83 -20.62
C GLU A 19 11.75 18.86 -20.39
N SER A 20 12.08 17.65 -19.94
CA SER A 20 11.41 17.02 -18.80
C SER A 20 12.36 15.97 -18.24
N ALA A 21 12.98 16.27 -17.10
CA ALA A 21 13.77 15.33 -16.33
C ALA A 21 12.88 14.15 -15.90
N SER A 22 12.80 13.15 -16.78
CA SER A 22 12.14 11.88 -16.52
C SER A 22 12.95 11.18 -15.44
N SER A 23 12.51 11.35 -14.19
CA SER A 23 13.13 10.76 -12.99
C SER A 23 12.82 9.26 -12.88
N PHE A 24 13.01 8.52 -13.98
CA PHE A 24 13.07 7.06 -13.91
C PHE A 24 14.46 6.67 -13.41
N SER A 25 14.57 6.45 -12.10
CA SER A 25 15.78 5.91 -11.49
C SER A 25 15.89 4.42 -11.85
N PRO A 26 16.95 3.99 -12.55
CA PRO A 26 17.13 2.58 -12.89
C PRO A 26 17.46 1.76 -11.64
N TYR A 27 16.49 0.99 -11.15
CA TYR A 27 16.61 0.08 -9.99
C TYR A 27 17.77 -0.95 -10.10
N LEU A 28 18.36 -1.13 -11.28
CA LEU A 28 19.50 -2.02 -11.51
C LEU A 28 20.87 -1.37 -11.28
N THR A 29 20.93 -0.04 -11.08
CA THR A 29 22.21 0.70 -11.01
C THR A 29 22.69 0.91 -9.58
N ASP A 30 21.80 0.84 -8.59
CA ASP A 30 22.11 1.06 -7.18
C ASP A 30 21.37 0.06 -6.27
N PRO A 31 21.91 -1.16 -6.05
CA PRO A 31 21.32 -2.11 -5.10
C PRO A 31 21.37 -1.63 -3.64
N ASN A 32 22.05 -0.52 -3.35
CA ASN A 32 22.21 0.05 -2.01
C ASN A 32 21.23 1.20 -1.69
N LYS A 33 20.37 1.62 -2.62
CA LYS A 33 19.34 2.65 -2.36
C LYS A 33 18.04 2.10 -1.76
N GLN A 34 17.99 0.80 -1.47
CA GLN A 34 16.78 0.13 -0.97
C GLN A 34 16.57 0.21 0.55
N LEU A 35 17.36 0.99 1.28
CA LEU A 35 17.14 1.25 2.72
C LEU A 35 17.09 2.75 2.98
N SER A 36 15.96 3.38 2.68
CA SER A 36 15.47 4.58 3.37
C SER A 36 14.04 4.86 2.92
N GLU A 37 13.14 3.91 3.14
CA GLU A 37 11.74 4.26 3.35
C GLU A 37 11.62 4.60 4.84
N PRO A 38 11.28 5.83 5.24
CA PRO A 38 10.60 5.99 6.52
C PRO A 38 9.31 5.17 6.39
N ALA A 39 9.10 4.23 7.32
CA ALA A 39 7.88 3.43 7.38
C ALA A 39 6.67 4.38 7.32
N THR A 40 6.03 4.39 6.16
CA THR A 40 4.79 5.10 5.89
C THR A 40 3.70 4.43 6.72
N GLU A 41 3.46 5.05 7.88
CA GLU A 41 2.15 5.25 8.52
C GLU A 41 1.32 3.99 8.80
N SER A 42 1.54 3.40 9.98
CA SER A 42 0.41 2.91 10.76
C SER A 42 -0.47 4.12 11.10
N PRO A 43 -1.79 4.10 10.83
CA PRO A 43 -2.68 5.15 11.30
C PRO A 43 -2.80 4.99 12.82
N THR A 44 -1.87 5.57 13.58
CA THR A 44 -2.14 5.95 14.97
C THR A 44 -3.11 7.12 14.89
N GLN A 45 -4.37 6.80 14.59
CA GLN A 45 -5.46 7.77 14.62
C GLN A 45 -5.54 8.34 16.03
N LYS A 46 -5.43 9.67 16.06
CA LYS A 46 -5.79 10.61 17.13
C LYS A 46 -6.30 9.99 18.43
N ASN A 47 -5.58 10.38 19.48
CA ASN A 47 -5.93 10.46 20.89
C ASN A 47 -7.32 11.12 21.15
N LEU A 48 -8.41 10.48 20.71
CA LEU A 48 -9.65 10.42 21.49
C LEU A 48 -9.55 9.14 22.33
N ASP A 49 -10.21 9.07 23.48
CA ASP A 49 -10.30 7.88 24.34
C ASP A 49 -10.98 6.73 23.56
N THR A 50 -10.21 6.12 22.68
CA THR A 50 -10.66 5.17 21.67
C THR A 50 -10.08 3.85 22.08
N GLU A 51 -10.88 3.02 22.74
CA GLU A 51 -10.49 1.68 23.14
C GLU A 51 -10.72 0.72 21.97
N THR A 52 -9.64 0.07 21.52
CA THR A 52 -9.72 -1.00 20.53
C THR A 52 -9.54 -2.33 21.22
N GLU A 53 -10.57 -3.18 21.19
CA GLU A 53 -10.56 -4.51 21.80
C GLU A 53 -10.64 -5.60 20.73
N LEU A 54 -9.74 -6.58 20.81
CA LEU A 54 -9.80 -7.77 19.97
C LEU A 54 -10.84 -8.75 20.53
N ILE A 55 -11.94 -8.93 19.81
CA ILE A 55 -13.02 -9.83 20.23
C ILE A 55 -12.93 -11.23 19.61
N HIS A 56 -12.24 -11.36 18.48
CA HIS A 56 -12.14 -12.64 17.79
C HIS A 56 -10.88 -12.76 16.95
N GLN A 57 -10.30 -13.97 16.95
CA GLN A 57 -9.22 -14.36 16.06
C GLN A 57 -9.44 -15.83 15.68
N ASP A 58 -9.55 -16.09 14.38
CA ASP A 58 -9.72 -17.43 13.83
C ASP A 58 -8.38 -18.00 13.32
N ASP A 59 -8.24 -19.34 13.29
CA ASP A 59 -7.08 -20.03 12.70
C ASP A 59 -6.89 -19.71 11.20
N SER A 60 -7.96 -19.29 10.52
CA SER A 60 -7.91 -18.82 9.14
C SER A 60 -7.21 -17.45 8.98
N GLY A 61 -6.85 -16.79 10.09
CA GLY A 61 -6.21 -15.46 10.09
C GLY A 61 -7.20 -14.29 10.02
N ILE A 62 -8.49 -14.54 10.18
CA ILE A 62 -9.50 -13.48 10.33
C ILE A 62 -9.39 -12.93 11.74
N LYS A 63 -9.27 -11.61 11.87
CA LYS A 63 -9.15 -10.91 13.15
C LYS A 63 -10.23 -9.83 13.23
N VAL A 64 -10.99 -9.81 14.32
CA VAL A 64 -12.07 -8.83 14.54
C VAL A 64 -11.75 -7.98 15.76
N GLU A 65 -11.76 -6.67 15.56
CA GLU A 65 -11.54 -5.66 16.59
C GLU A 65 -12.77 -4.76 16.69
N VAL A 66 -13.12 -4.36 17.90
CA VAL A 66 -14.18 -3.38 18.16
C VAL A 66 -13.51 -2.11 18.63
N VAL A 67 -13.90 -1.00 18.02
CA VAL A 67 -13.46 0.35 18.35
C VAL A 67 -14.58 1.03 19.10
N SER A 68 -14.33 1.32 20.37
CA SER A 68 -15.27 2.00 21.25
C SER A 68 -14.77 3.41 21.57
N VAL A 69 -15.69 4.36 21.66
CA VAL A 69 -15.44 5.73 22.12
C VAL A 69 -16.35 5.99 23.31
N ASP A 70 -15.79 6.43 24.43
CA ASP A 70 -16.54 6.70 25.68
C ASP A 70 -17.42 5.50 26.12
N GLY A 71 -16.92 4.27 25.97
CA GLY A 71 -17.62 3.04 26.32
C GLY A 71 -18.75 2.61 25.37
N SER A 72 -18.93 3.31 24.24
CA SER A 72 -19.90 2.95 23.21
C SER A 72 -19.20 2.40 21.97
N PRO A 73 -19.61 1.24 21.41
CA PRO A 73 -19.01 0.70 20.19
C PRO A 73 -19.41 1.56 19.00
N VAL A 74 -18.43 2.19 18.36
CA VAL A 74 -18.65 3.08 17.20
C VAL A 74 -18.28 2.37 15.91
N ASN A 75 -17.31 1.46 15.94
CA ASN A 75 -16.83 0.80 14.73
C ASN A 75 -16.38 -0.64 15.01
N ILE A 76 -16.51 -1.51 14.01
CA ILE A 76 -15.98 -2.88 14.03
C ILE A 76 -15.03 -3.04 12.84
N LEU A 77 -13.78 -3.40 13.12
CA LEU A 77 -12.73 -3.65 12.14
C LEU A 77 -12.54 -5.15 11.94
N ILE A 78 -12.73 -5.63 10.71
CA ILE A 78 -12.47 -7.03 10.34
C ILE A 78 -11.25 -7.08 9.44
N HIS A 79 -10.17 -7.63 9.95
CA HIS A 79 -8.95 -7.92 9.20
C HIS A 79 -9.07 -9.27 8.53
N ILE A 80 -8.95 -9.28 7.21
CA ILE A 80 -8.93 -10.46 6.38
C ILE A 80 -7.46 -10.81 6.09
N PRO A 81 -7.06 -12.09 6.10
CA PRO A 81 -5.67 -12.50 5.81
C PRO A 81 -5.15 -12.08 4.43
N ASP A 82 -6.06 -11.73 3.51
CA ASP A 82 -5.80 -11.16 2.18
C ASP A 82 -5.33 -9.69 2.23
N GLY A 83 -5.15 -9.12 3.42
CA GLY A 83 -4.74 -7.73 3.64
C GLY A 83 -5.88 -6.71 3.52
N ARG A 84 -7.12 -7.17 3.28
CA ARG A 84 -8.31 -6.32 3.27
C ARG A 84 -8.79 -6.08 4.69
N ILE A 85 -9.28 -4.86 4.94
CA ILE A 85 -9.92 -4.47 6.20
C ILE A 85 -11.34 -4.02 5.87
N ILE A 86 -12.32 -4.60 6.57
CA ILE A 86 -13.70 -4.14 6.52
C ILE A 86 -13.91 -3.23 7.73
N ASP A 87 -14.31 -1.99 7.46
CA ASP A 87 -14.71 -1.00 8.44
C ASP A 87 -16.25 -0.95 8.49
N LEU A 88 -16.82 -1.25 9.66
CA LEU A 88 -18.25 -1.27 9.90
C LEU A 88 -18.61 -0.21 10.93
N ASN A 89 -19.03 0.96 10.43
CA ASN A 89 -19.55 2.02 11.26
C ASN A 89 -20.91 1.63 11.88
N CYS A 90 -21.02 1.76 13.19
CA CYS A 90 -22.23 1.47 13.95
C CYS A 90 -23.00 2.78 14.17
N GLU A 91 -24.13 2.93 13.47
CA GLU A 91 -25.08 4.03 13.69
C GLU A 91 -26.27 3.51 14.48
N TYR A 92 -26.61 4.20 15.59
CA TYR A 92 -27.61 3.79 16.58
C TYR A 92 -28.85 4.69 16.56
#